data_AF-A0A7J9IDH5-F1
#
_entry.id   AF-A0A7J9IDH5-F1
#
_cell.length_a   1.000
_cell.length_b   1.000
_cell.length_c   1.000
_cell.angle_alpha   90.00
_cell.angle_beta   90.00
_cell.angle_gamma   90.00
#
_symmetry.space_group_name_H-M   'P 1'
#
loop_
_entity.id
_entity.type
_entity.pdbx_description
1 polymer ?
#
loop_
_entity_poly.entity_id
_entity_poly.type
_entity_poly.pdbx_seq_one_letter_code
_entity_poly.pdbx_strand_id
1 'polypeptide(L)' 'VQLPLIIEFDLNTVSNWLKYRSLRPWLLRKLFAEIEDGSRHIAEIQFAVTNHKKNGMAETLAKASMSRKNFFKAAW' A
#
# COMPACT_ATOMS: atom_id res chain seq x y z
N VAL A 1 12.22 -14.76 16.83
CA VAL A 1 11.26 -13.63 16.93
C VAL A 1 10.90 -13.25 15.50
N GLN A 2 9.64 -13.39 15.12
CA GLN A 2 9.18 -12.97 13.80
C GLN A 2 8.95 -11.45 13.86
N LEU A 3 9.60 -10.68 13.00
CA LEU A 3 9.44 -9.23 12.96
C LEU A 3 8.25 -8.89 12.05
N PRO A 4 7.41 -7.92 12.43
CA PRO A 4 6.31 -7.49 11.58
C PRO A 4 6.82 -6.83 10.31
N LEU A 5 6.10 -7.03 9.21
CA LEU A 5 6.27 -6.21 8.02
C LEU A 5 5.62 -4.85 8.28
N ILE A 6 6.42 -3.78 8.29
CA ILE A 6 5.91 -2.42 8.44
C ILE A 6 5.71 -1.81 7.06
N ILE A 7 4.46 -1.42 6.76
CA ILE A 7 4.09 -0.74 5.52
C ILE A 7 3.86 0.73 5.84
N GLU A 8 4.77 1.57 5.37
CA GLU A 8 4.73 3.02 5.55
C GLU A 8 4.07 3.73 4.36
N PHE A 9 3.20 4.70 4.64
CA PHE A 9 2.56 5.55 3.64
C PHE A 9 2.14 6.89 4.26
N ASP A 10 1.82 7.88 3.44
CA ASP A 10 1.57 9.26 3.86
C ASP A 10 0.09 9.69 3.77
N LEU A 11 -0.77 8.86 3.17
CA LEU A 11 -2.17 9.18 2.96
C LEU A 11 -3.08 8.72 4.12
N ASN A 12 -3.60 9.67 4.89
CA ASN A 12 -4.63 9.41 5.92
C ASN A 12 -5.87 8.70 5.35
N THR A 13 -6.27 9.03 4.12
CA THR A 13 -7.41 8.39 3.46
C THR A 13 -7.19 6.89 3.29
N VAL A 14 -5.97 6.48 2.91
CA VAL A 14 -5.60 5.06 2.81
C VAL A 14 -5.62 4.40 4.18
N SER A 15 -5.15 5.09 5.23
CA SER A 15 -5.23 4.59 6.61
C SER A 15 -6.68 4.28 7.01
N ASN A 16 -7.60 5.19 6.68
CA ASN A 16 -9.02 5.01 6.96
C ASN A 16 -9.62 3.83 6.18
N TRP A 17 -9.24 3.64 4.91
CA TRP A 17 -9.68 2.50 4.11
C TRP A 17 -9.17 1.17 4.65
N LEU A 18 -7.92 1.12 5.12
CA LEU A 18 -7.34 -0.09 5.71
C LEU A 18 -8.05 -0.45 7.02
N LYS A 19 -8.31 0.54 7.88
CA LYS A 19 -8.99 0.35 9.18
C LYS A 19 -10.50 0.05 9.03
N TYR A 20 -11.19 0.72 8.12
CA TYR A 20 -12.64 0.66 8.02
C TYR A 20 -13.08 0.20 6.63
N ARG A 21 -13.51 -1.07 6.54
CA ARG A 21 -13.94 -1.68 5.28
C ARG A 21 -15.11 -0.95 4.61
N SER A 22 -15.98 -0.30 5.40
CA SER A 22 -17.11 0.50 4.92
C SER A 22 -16.71 1.77 4.18
N LEU A 23 -15.51 2.30 4.42
CA LEU A 23 -15.01 3.51 3.75
C LEU A 23 -14.31 3.22 2.42
N ARG A 24 -14.13 1.94 2.08
CA ARG A 24 -13.39 1.53 0.89
C ARG A 24 -14.19 1.83 -0.37
N PRO A 25 -13.59 2.50 -1.38
CA PRO A 25 -14.23 2.71 -2.66
C PRO A 25 -14.55 1.37 -3.34
N TRP A 26 -15.80 1.20 -3.76
CA TRP A 26 -16.24 -0.01 -4.45
C TRP A 26 -15.42 -0.31 -5.72
N LEU A 27 -15.01 0.74 -6.44
CA LEU A 27 -14.18 0.64 -7.64
C LEU A 27 -12.85 -0.08 -7.37
N LEU A 28 -12.33 0.00 -6.14
CA LEU A 28 -11.07 -0.60 -5.72
C LEU A 28 -11.24 -1.96 -5.02
N ARG A 29 -12.45 -2.55 -5.02
CA ARG A 29 -12.72 -3.81 -4.30
C ARG A 29 -11.76 -4.95 -4.65
N LYS A 30 -11.36 -5.05 -5.93
CA LYS A 30 -10.45 -6.11 -6.40
C LYS A 30 -9.05 -5.93 -5.80
N LEU A 31 -8.54 -4.70 -5.81
CA LEU A 31 -7.25 -4.37 -5.19
C LEU A 31 -7.25 -4.69 -3.70
N PHE A 32 -8.32 -4.34 -2.97
CA PHE A 32 -8.42 -4.69 -1.55
C PHE A 32 -8.49 -6.19 -1.31
N ALA A 33 -9.16 -6.96 -2.18
CA ALA A 33 -9.17 -8.42 -2.08
C ALA A 33 -7.77 -9.01 -2.28
N GLU A 34 -6.99 -8.49 -3.24
CA GLU A 34 -5.60 -8.90 -3.49
C GLU A 34 -4.68 -8.56 -2.29
N ILE A 35 -4.85 -7.38 -1.69
CA ILE A 35 -4.11 -6.99 -0.47
C ILE A 35 -4.47 -7.92 0.69
N GLU A 36 -5.76 -8.20 0.90
CA GLU A 36 -6.23 -9.10 1.97
C GLU A 36 -5.68 -10.52 1.79
N ASP A 37 -5.69 -11.03 0.56
CA ASP A 37 -5.15 -12.36 0.25
C ASP A 37 -3.63 -12.44 0.48
N GLY A 38 -2.88 -11.47 -0.05
CA GLY A 38 -1.44 -11.37 0.19
C GLY A 38 -1.12 -11.25 1.68
N SER A 39 -1.94 -10.50 2.43
CA SER A 39 -1.75 -10.30 3.86
C SER A 39 -1.90 -11.57 4.69
N ARG A 40 -2.73 -12.54 4.26
CA ARG A 40 -2.90 -13.83 4.98
C ARG A 40 -1.62 -14.66 5.01
N HIS A 41 -0.72 -14.45 4.06
CA HIS A 41 0.54 -15.17 3.94
C HIS A 41 1.67 -14.53 4.76
N ILE A 42 1.41 -13.38 5.40
CA ILE A 42 2.40 -12.63 6.19
C ILE A 42 1.95 -12.68 7.65
N ALA A 43 2.82 -13.16 8.54
CA ALA A 43 2.48 -13.43 9.94
C ALA A 43 2.00 -12.19 10.71
N GLU A 44 2.65 -11.03 10.48
CA GLU A 44 2.24 -9.78 11.10
C GLU A 44 2.54 -8.61 10.15
N ILE A 45 1.54 -7.75 9.92
CA ILE A 45 1.65 -6.53 9.12
C ILE A 45 1.22 -5.36 9.99
N GLN A 46 2.04 -4.32 10.01
CA GLN A 46 1.73 -3.05 10.67
C GLN A 46 1.69 -1.93 9.64
N PHE A 47 0.65 -1.11 9.73
CA PHE A 47 0.45 0.04 8.84
C PHE A 47 0.81 1.32 9.58
N ALA A 48 1.81 2.04 9.07
CA ALA A 48 2.31 3.27 9.70
C ALA A 48 2.08 4.47 8.78
N VAL A 49 1.34 5.46 9.28
CA VAL A 49 1.22 6.76 8.60
C VAL A 49 2.46 7.59 8.93
N THR A 50 3.26 7.90 7.92
CA THR A 50 4.49 8.69 8.07
C THR A 50 4.38 10.03 7.36
N ASN A 51 5.22 10.99 7.76
CA ASN A 51 5.28 12.27 7.06
C ASN A 51 5.85 12.05 5.65
N HIS A 52 5.21 12.64 4.63
CA HIS A 52 5.60 12.62 3.22
C HIS A 52 7.12 12.74 2.97
N LYS A 53 7.84 13.55 3.77
CA LYS A 53 9.30 13.69 3.65
C LYS A 53 10.10 12.40 3.89
N LYS A 54 9.59 11.46 4.70
CA LYS A 54 10.25 10.17 4.97
C LYS A 54 10.11 9.18 3.81
N ASN A 55 9.10 9.35 2.95
CA ASN A 55 8.79 8.43 1.86
C ASN A 55 9.24 8.95 0.48
N GLY A 56 10.21 9.87 0.44
CA GLY A 56 10.64 10.54 -0.79
C GLY A 56 11.15 9.59 -1.88
N MET A 57 11.67 8.42 -1.51
CA MET A 57 12.07 7.40 -2.49
C MET A 57 10.87 6.80 -3.20
N ALA A 58 9.82 6.40 -2.47
CA ALA A 58 8.61 5.85 -3.07
C ALA A 58 7.92 6.88 -3.97
N GLU A 59 7.88 8.15 -3.53
CA GLU A 59 7.33 9.24 -4.34
C GLU A 59 8.15 9.46 -5.63
N THR A 60 9.49 9.48 -5.53
CA THR A 60 10.37 9.64 -6.70
C THR A 60 10.19 8.48 -7.68
N LEU A 61 10.08 7.25 -7.19
CA LEU A 61 9.83 6.06 -8.02
C LEU A 61 8.45 6.10 -8.68
N ALA A 62 7.42 6.53 -7.95
CA ALA A 62 6.08 6.72 -8.50
C ALA A 62 6.06 7.80 -9.59
N LYS A 63 6.73 8.93 -9.39
CA LYS A 63 6.87 9.98 -10.42
C LYS A 63 7.62 9.48 -11.65
N ALA A 64 8.71 8.74 -11.44
CA ALA A 64 9.49 8.15 -12.52
C ALA A 64 8.72 7.05 -13.28
N SER A 65 7.73 6.41 -12.66
CA SER A 65 6.88 5.42 -13.33
C SER A 65 5.74 6.07 -14.11
N MET A 66 5.18 7.18 -13.63
CA MET A 66 4.14 7.95 -14.35
C MET A 66 4.60 8.47 -15.72
N SER A 67 5.90 8.71 -15.91
CA SER A 67 6.46 9.16 -17.19
C SER A 67 6.71 8.02 -18.20
N ARG A 68 6.51 6.76 -17.80
CA ARG A 68 6.75 5.58 -18.66
C ARG A 68 5.46 5.18 -19.38
N LYS A 69 5.59 4.81 -20.66
CA LYS A 69 4.47 4.32 -21.48
C LYS A 69 3.99 2.91 -21.09
N ASN A 70 4.87 2.12 -20.47
CA ASN A 70 4.60 0.73 -20.08
C ASN A 70 4.77 0.58 -18.57
N PHE A 71 3.77 -0.02 -17.92
CA PHE A 71 3.86 -0.40 -16.51
C PHE A 71 4.56 -1.75 -16.37
N PHE A 72 5.48 -1.86 -15.41
CA PHE A 72 5.97 -3.16 -14.98
C PHE A 72 4.87 -3.80 -14.13
N LYS A 73 4.35 -4.95 -14.58
CA LYS A 73 3.53 -5.79 -13.72
C LYS A 73 4.48 -6.40 -12.69
N ALA A 74 4.35 -5.99 -11.42
CA ALA A 74 5.00 -6.70 -10.34
C ALA A 74 4.43 -8.13 -10.33
N ALA A 75 5.26 -9.11 -10.69
CA ALA A 75 4.95 -10.52 -10.55
C ALA A 75 5.59 -10.97 -9.23
N TRP A 76 4.74 -11.47 -8.32
CA TRP A 76 5.13 -12.07 -7.06
C TRP A 76 4.91 -13.58 -7.18
#